data_AF-A0A7L1NID7-F1
#
_entry.id   AF-A0A7L1NID7-F1
#
_cell.length_a   1.000
_cell.length_b   1.000
_cell.length_c   1.000
_cell.angle_alpha   90.00
_cell.angle_beta   90.00
_cell.angle_gamma   90.00
#
_symmetry.space_group_name_H-M   'P 1'
#
loop_
_entity.id
_entity.type
_entity.pdbx_description
1 polymer ?
#
loop_
_entity_poly.entity_id
_entity_poly.type
_entity_poly.pdbx_seq_one_letter_code
_entity_poly.pdbx_strand_id
1 'polypeptide(L)'
;VNMKPSWLVIWAVTLVLHSVTAVYNITSQTVTYEESGKNLSDIPSNLFQNITKLSLKNNKITLKDTDKEILRSFINLIELYLNENLITVLYNNSFCNLTKLVILDISNNHINTVHKAAFAGLKQLSVLNLSCNAITQLDSDAFTSLESLMVLNLQHNFLKFFHIKSSFILIKIVLAGNPWTCSCELLDLQLWLNASNVTMENENNTVCTFPNTMEKFSIKMAAIQPADCKTERASLENTVTPAIKLKSSALLRDLTTDNTTGNNGTRAELPLLGKSWIFLAGVLGFVLSTTLLIFTAIKCPTWYRYLISYSHRRLEENDSEMFEQEFSADVSSFPTESGTNDEDPIETLEEIHAFAPEEDGFIEDKYIDSYVTEE
;
A
#
# COMPACT_ATOMS: atom_id res chain seq x y z
N VAL A 1 -21.52 58.34 -12.05
CA VAL A 1 -21.29 57.66 -13.34
C VAL A 1 -22.12 56.38 -13.35
N ASN A 2 -23.19 56.35 -14.14
CA ASN A 2 -24.14 55.24 -14.22
C ASN A 2 -23.48 54.03 -14.90
N MET A 3 -23.00 53.05 -14.12
CA MET A 3 -22.57 51.76 -14.66
C MET A 3 -23.78 50.90 -14.99
N LYS A 4 -23.98 50.60 -16.27
CA LYS A 4 -25.04 49.71 -16.76
C LYS A 4 -24.76 48.26 -16.30
N PRO A 5 -25.80 47.49 -15.90
CA PRO A 5 -25.65 46.12 -15.40
C PRO A 5 -25.11 45.12 -16.44
N SER A 6 -25.05 45.51 -17.72
CA SER A 6 -24.48 44.70 -18.80
C SER A 6 -22.96 44.50 -18.68
N TRP A 7 -22.22 45.39 -18.00
CA TRP A 7 -20.78 45.25 -17.83
C TRP A 7 -20.40 44.15 -16.82
N LEU A 8 -21.24 43.93 -15.79
CA LEU A 8 -21.02 42.88 -14.80
C LEU A 8 -21.13 41.48 -15.41
N VAL A 9 -22.00 41.30 -16.41
CA VAL A 9 -22.13 40.03 -17.13
C VAL A 9 -20.89 39.73 -17.95
N ILE A 10 -20.29 40.75 -18.59
CA ILE A 10 -19.05 40.57 -19.37
C ILE A 10 -17.87 40.22 -18.45
N TRP A 11 -17.78 40.83 -17.27
CA TRP A 11 -16.75 40.50 -16.28
C TRP A 11 -16.93 39.11 -15.64
N ALA A 12 -18.16 38.67 -15.42
CA ALA A 12 -18.44 37.32 -14.93
C ALA A 12 -18.08 36.26 -15.98
N VAL A 13 -18.36 36.54 -17.26
CA VAL A 13 -18.04 35.64 -18.38
C VAL A 13 -16.53 35.55 -18.60
N THR A 14 -15.77 36.64 -18.49
CA THR A 14 -14.30 36.60 -18.61
C THR A 14 -13.62 35.87 -17.45
N LEU A 15 -14.18 35.94 -16.23
CA LEU A 15 -13.72 35.17 -15.06
C LEU A 15 -14.06 33.68 -15.13
N VAL A 16 -15.10 33.29 -15.88
CA VAL A 16 -15.46 31.88 -16.11
C VAL A 16 -14.69 31.29 -17.30
N LEU A 17 -14.37 32.09 -18.33
CA LEU A 17 -13.58 31.65 -19.49
C LEU A 17 -12.07 31.67 -19.28
N HIS A 18 -11.57 32.48 -18.34
CA HIS A 18 -10.20 32.38 -17.85
C HIS A 18 -10.23 31.70 -16.49
N SER A 19 -10.53 30.40 -16.48
CA SER A 19 -9.98 29.55 -15.44
C SER A 19 -8.46 29.73 -15.51
N VAL A 20 -7.91 30.60 -14.67
CA VAL A 20 -6.54 30.46 -14.24
C VAL A 20 -6.54 29.12 -13.53
N THR A 21 -6.30 28.06 -14.29
CA THR A 21 -5.66 26.87 -13.78
C THR A 21 -4.33 27.37 -13.26
N ALA A 22 -4.35 27.85 -12.02
CA ALA A 22 -3.21 27.71 -11.17
C ALA A 22 -3.03 26.20 -11.08
N VAL A 23 -2.35 25.64 -12.09
CA VAL A 23 -1.58 24.43 -11.93
C VAL A 23 -0.64 24.81 -10.81
N TYR A 24 -1.08 24.50 -9.60
CA TYR A 24 -0.25 24.56 -8.43
C TYR A 24 0.72 23.40 -8.64
N ASN A 25 1.72 23.63 -9.49
CA ASN A 25 2.96 22.91 -9.49
C ASN A 25 3.56 23.19 -8.12
N ILE A 26 3.05 22.53 -7.08
CA ILE A 26 3.92 22.07 -6.01
C ILE A 26 4.85 21.15 -6.77
N THR A 27 5.96 21.72 -7.23
CA THR A 27 7.21 21.00 -7.38
C THR A 27 7.48 20.46 -5.99
N SER A 28 6.81 19.34 -5.67
CA SER A 28 7.13 18.50 -4.54
C SER A 28 8.58 18.18 -4.82
N GLN A 29 9.48 18.81 -4.09
CA GLN A 29 10.90 18.72 -4.39
C GLN A 29 11.26 17.24 -4.36
N THR A 30 11.51 16.67 -5.54
CA THR A 30 11.73 15.24 -5.67
C THR A 30 13.12 14.95 -5.16
N VAL A 31 13.21 14.46 -3.92
CA VAL A 31 14.47 14.04 -3.33
C VAL A 31 14.80 12.68 -3.93
N THR A 32 15.73 12.67 -4.88
CA THR A 32 16.17 11.48 -5.59
C THR A 32 17.49 10.99 -4.99
N TYR A 33 17.56 9.71 -4.69
CA TYR A 33 18.80 9.02 -4.30
C TYR A 33 19.06 7.88 -5.29
N GLU A 34 20.25 7.86 -5.89
CA GLU A 34 20.62 6.92 -6.94
C GLU A 34 22.03 6.38 -6.71
N GLU A 35 22.13 5.09 -6.38
CA GLU A 35 23.39 4.36 -6.17
C GLU A 35 23.38 3.06 -6.98
N SER A 36 23.24 3.19 -8.29
CA SER A 36 23.21 2.04 -9.19
C SER A 36 24.63 1.53 -9.49
N GLY A 37 24.86 0.21 -9.51
CA GLY A 37 26.15 -0.36 -9.93
C GLY A 37 27.27 -0.30 -8.89
N LYS A 38 26.94 -0.20 -7.59
CA LYS A 38 27.90 0.06 -6.51
C LYS A 38 28.31 -1.18 -5.72
N ASN A 39 27.88 -2.36 -6.14
CA ASN A 39 28.09 -3.64 -5.44
C ASN A 39 27.55 -3.64 -3.99
N LEU A 40 26.53 -2.83 -3.70
CA LEU A 40 25.91 -2.76 -2.38
C LEU A 40 25.23 -4.09 -2.06
N SER A 41 25.50 -4.66 -0.89
CA SER A 41 24.84 -5.90 -0.43
C SER A 41 23.61 -5.64 0.44
N ASP A 42 23.54 -4.44 1.02
CA ASP A 42 22.45 -4.00 1.89
C ASP A 42 22.12 -2.52 1.56
N ILE A 43 20.92 -2.06 1.92
CA ILE A 43 20.49 -0.68 1.73
C ILE A 43 21.23 0.23 2.73
N PRO A 44 21.85 1.34 2.31
CA PRO A 44 22.53 2.25 3.24
C PRO A 44 21.59 2.81 4.32
N SER A 45 22.03 2.80 5.58
CA SER A 45 21.21 3.25 6.72
C SER A 45 21.23 4.77 6.93
N ASN A 46 22.21 5.47 6.36
CA ASN A 46 22.41 6.91 6.49
C ASN A 46 21.59 7.76 5.50
N LEU A 47 20.53 7.20 4.93
CA LEU A 47 19.69 7.86 3.95
C LEU A 47 18.70 8.82 4.60
N PHE A 48 18.49 9.98 3.97
CA PHE A 48 17.52 10.97 4.42
C PHE A 48 16.09 10.41 4.32
N GLN A 49 15.28 10.52 5.38
CA GLN A 49 13.91 9.99 5.40
C GLN A 49 12.95 10.67 4.40
N ASN A 50 13.35 11.80 3.80
CA ASN A 50 12.52 12.55 2.86
C ASN A 50 12.69 12.13 1.39
N ILE A 51 13.37 11.01 1.11
CA ILE A 51 13.56 10.51 -0.25
C ILE A 51 12.20 10.16 -0.88
N THR A 52 11.95 10.69 -2.08
CA THR A 52 10.76 10.40 -2.88
C THR A 52 11.06 9.40 -4.00
N LYS A 53 12.32 9.31 -4.44
CA LYS A 53 12.76 8.38 -5.48
C LYS A 53 14.06 7.70 -5.06
N LEU A 54 14.03 6.37 -4.95
CA LEU A 54 15.17 5.55 -4.56
C LEU A 54 15.52 4.58 -5.69
N SER A 55 16.72 4.69 -6.23
CA SER A 55 17.26 3.82 -7.27
C SER A 55 18.51 3.10 -6.76
N LEU A 56 18.41 1.78 -6.60
CA LEU A 56 19.49 0.91 -6.14
C LEU A 56 19.73 -0.23 -7.14
N LYS A 57 19.61 0.09 -8.42
CA LYS A 57 19.66 -0.89 -9.52
C LYS A 57 21.05 -1.51 -9.64
N ASN A 58 21.14 -2.72 -10.17
CA ASN A 58 22.43 -3.36 -10.46
C ASN A 58 23.35 -3.40 -9.22
N ASN A 59 22.85 -3.99 -8.14
CA ASN A 59 23.58 -4.19 -6.88
C ASN A 59 23.45 -5.65 -6.45
N LYS A 60 23.80 -5.96 -5.19
CA LYS A 60 23.76 -7.30 -4.59
C LYS A 60 22.75 -7.38 -3.45
N ILE A 61 21.72 -6.53 -3.48
CA ILE A 61 20.70 -6.46 -2.42
C ILE A 61 19.85 -7.73 -2.48
N THR A 62 19.56 -8.29 -1.31
CA THR A 62 18.78 -9.54 -1.16
C THR A 62 17.44 -9.33 -0.45
N LEU A 63 17.17 -8.09 0.01
CA LEU A 63 15.96 -7.71 0.75
C LEU A 63 15.82 -8.48 2.07
N LYS A 64 16.88 -8.45 2.87
CA LYS A 64 16.89 -9.02 4.23
C LYS A 64 16.03 -8.16 5.17
N ASP A 65 15.85 -8.61 6.40
CA ASP A 65 15.04 -7.87 7.38
C ASP A 65 15.60 -6.48 7.67
N THR A 66 16.93 -6.31 7.68
CA THR A 66 17.58 -4.99 7.81
C THR A 66 17.19 -4.04 6.67
N ASP A 67 17.17 -4.52 5.42
CA ASP A 67 16.76 -3.74 4.25
C ASP A 67 15.28 -3.32 4.37
N LYS A 68 14.41 -4.25 4.82
CA LYS A 68 12.98 -3.98 5.03
C LYS A 68 12.77 -2.92 6.10
N GLU A 69 13.49 -2.97 7.23
CA GLU A 69 13.39 -1.96 8.28
C GLU A 69 13.82 -0.57 7.80
N ILE A 70 14.89 -0.49 6.99
CA ILE A 70 15.32 0.78 6.40
C ILE A 70 14.26 1.31 5.44
N LEU A 71 13.74 0.46 4.53
CA LEU A 71 12.69 0.85 3.58
C LEU A 71 11.43 1.37 4.28
N ARG A 72 11.01 0.76 5.41
CA ARG A 72 9.84 1.21 6.19
C ARG A 72 9.93 2.66 6.67
N SER A 73 11.14 3.18 6.81
CA SER A 73 11.38 4.58 7.23
C SER A 73 11.15 5.60 6.11
N PHE A 74 11.17 5.18 4.84
CA PHE A 74 10.97 6.05 3.67
C PHE A 74 9.48 6.28 3.37
N ILE A 75 8.76 6.89 4.32
CA ILE A 75 7.31 7.11 4.24
C ILE A 75 6.87 8.03 3.08
N ASN A 76 7.80 8.80 2.51
CA ASN A 76 7.56 9.71 1.39
C ASN A 76 7.95 9.10 0.02
N LEU A 77 8.36 7.83 -0.01
CA LEU A 77 8.83 7.18 -1.23
C LEU A 77 7.68 6.98 -2.23
N ILE A 78 7.90 7.43 -3.46
CA ILE A 78 6.98 7.37 -4.60
C ILE A 78 7.49 6.37 -5.64
N GLU A 79 8.79 6.32 -5.87
CA GLU A 79 9.42 5.42 -6.84
C GLU A 79 10.55 4.62 -6.19
N LEU A 80 10.47 3.29 -6.32
CA LEU A 80 11.50 2.36 -5.84
C LEU A 80 11.98 1.47 -6.97
N TYR A 81 13.27 1.52 -7.26
CA TYR A 81 13.93 0.67 -8.24
C TYR A 81 14.97 -0.22 -7.57
N LEU A 82 14.69 -1.51 -7.59
CA LEU A 82 15.52 -2.61 -7.08
C LEU A 82 15.81 -3.63 -8.18
N ASN A 83 15.65 -3.27 -9.46
CA ASN A 83 15.93 -4.17 -10.57
C ASN A 83 17.42 -4.52 -10.66
N GLU A 84 17.74 -5.70 -11.21
CA GLU A 84 19.11 -6.21 -11.30
C GLU A 84 19.77 -6.35 -9.92
N ASN A 85 19.10 -7.05 -9.01
CA ASN A 85 19.61 -7.38 -7.68
C ASN A 85 19.51 -8.90 -7.44
N LEU A 86 19.69 -9.35 -6.20
CA LEU A 86 19.73 -10.76 -5.83
C LEU A 86 18.54 -11.17 -4.96
N ILE A 87 17.38 -10.53 -5.12
CA ILE A 87 16.18 -10.83 -4.34
C ILE A 87 15.62 -12.19 -4.79
N THR A 88 15.35 -13.10 -3.84
CA THR A 88 14.91 -14.48 -4.12
C THR A 88 13.48 -14.79 -3.70
N VAL A 89 12.97 -14.11 -2.67
CA VAL A 89 11.63 -14.33 -2.12
C VAL A 89 11.03 -13.01 -1.68
N LEU A 90 9.75 -12.78 -2.01
CA LEU A 90 8.97 -11.68 -1.46
C LEU A 90 8.10 -12.18 -0.33
N TYR A 91 8.56 -11.97 0.90
CA TYR A 91 7.82 -12.28 2.12
C TYR A 91 6.68 -11.30 2.36
N ASN A 92 5.74 -11.67 3.22
CA ASN A 92 4.67 -10.78 3.67
C ASN A 92 5.26 -9.47 4.21
N ASN A 93 4.64 -8.35 3.85
CA ASN A 93 5.03 -7.01 4.31
C ASN A 93 6.46 -6.59 3.91
N SER A 94 7.02 -7.13 2.82
CA SER A 94 8.37 -6.76 2.34
C SER A 94 8.54 -5.26 2.04
N PHE A 95 7.45 -4.58 1.72
CA PHE A 95 7.40 -3.16 1.38
C PHE A 95 6.42 -2.37 2.25
N CYS A 96 6.10 -2.85 3.46
CA CYS A 96 5.07 -2.21 4.27
C CYS A 96 5.44 -0.76 4.63
N ASN A 97 4.40 0.04 4.91
CA ASN A 97 4.49 1.47 5.23
C ASN A 97 4.88 2.40 4.05
N LEU A 98 5.22 1.85 2.88
CA LEU A 98 5.42 2.62 1.63
C LEU A 98 4.09 3.01 0.98
N THR A 99 3.23 3.70 1.71
CA THR A 99 1.83 3.98 1.32
C THR A 99 1.67 4.93 0.14
N LYS A 100 2.71 5.72 -0.17
CA LYS A 100 2.77 6.65 -1.30
C LYS A 100 3.46 6.07 -2.54
N LEU A 101 3.89 4.81 -2.48
CA LEU A 101 4.64 4.19 -3.58
C LEU A 101 3.73 4.02 -4.80
N VAL A 102 4.15 4.56 -5.93
CA VAL A 102 3.45 4.52 -7.23
C VAL A 102 4.15 3.58 -8.19
N ILE A 103 5.48 3.52 -8.17
CA ILE A 103 6.28 2.67 -9.05
C ILE A 103 7.18 1.76 -8.23
N LEU A 104 7.07 0.46 -8.48
CA LEU A 104 7.97 -0.56 -7.95
C LEU A 104 8.55 -1.38 -9.10
N ASP A 105 9.85 -1.27 -9.32
CA ASP A 105 10.58 -2.12 -10.26
C ASP A 105 11.53 -3.06 -9.50
N ILE A 106 11.20 -4.36 -9.55
CA ILE A 106 11.96 -5.48 -8.98
C ILE A 106 12.23 -6.54 -10.06
N SER A 107 12.29 -6.10 -11.32
CA SER A 107 12.63 -6.97 -12.45
C SER A 107 14.08 -7.43 -12.42
N ASN A 108 14.43 -8.46 -13.20
CA ASN A 108 15.80 -8.96 -13.30
C ASN A 108 16.41 -9.30 -11.93
N ASN A 109 15.63 -9.98 -11.10
CA ASN A 109 16.07 -10.55 -9.82
C ASN A 109 15.99 -12.08 -9.91
N HIS A 110 16.05 -12.78 -8.78
CA HIS A 110 15.95 -14.24 -8.69
C HIS A 110 14.69 -14.67 -7.94
N ILE A 111 13.62 -13.86 -7.98
CA ILE A 111 12.42 -14.08 -7.19
C ILE A 111 11.73 -15.35 -7.68
N ASN A 112 11.62 -16.36 -6.82
CA ASN A 112 10.94 -17.62 -7.14
C ASN A 112 9.55 -17.74 -6.50
N THR A 113 9.34 -17.04 -5.39
CA THR A 113 8.14 -17.13 -4.55
C THR A 113 7.66 -15.74 -4.14
N VAL A 114 6.36 -15.49 -4.29
CA VAL A 114 5.68 -14.26 -3.87
C VAL A 114 4.53 -14.62 -2.93
N HIS A 115 4.65 -14.23 -1.65
CA HIS A 115 3.65 -14.54 -0.63
C HIS A 115 2.39 -13.67 -0.75
N LYS A 116 1.29 -14.17 -0.18
CA LYS A 116 -0.04 -13.54 -0.09
C LYS A 116 -0.06 -12.05 0.25
N ALA A 117 0.79 -11.60 1.17
CA ALA A 117 0.80 -10.22 1.63
C ALA A 117 2.12 -9.51 1.29
N ALA A 118 2.82 -9.95 0.24
CA ALA A 118 4.10 -9.37 -0.18
C ALA A 118 4.02 -7.85 -0.44
N PHE A 119 2.90 -7.41 -1.03
CA PHE A 119 2.65 -6.02 -1.39
C PHE A 119 1.59 -5.33 -0.50
N ALA A 120 1.39 -5.84 0.72
CA ALA A 120 0.42 -5.29 1.65
C ALA A 120 0.68 -3.81 1.95
N GLY A 121 -0.38 -2.99 1.88
CA GLY A 121 -0.33 -1.55 2.16
C GLY A 121 0.06 -0.65 0.98
N LEU A 122 0.47 -1.20 -0.16
CA LEU A 122 0.85 -0.44 -1.36
C LEU A 122 -0.37 0.03 -2.17
N LYS A 123 -1.29 0.78 -1.54
CA LYS A 123 -2.59 1.15 -2.13
C LYS A 123 -2.49 2.08 -3.35
N GLN A 124 -1.45 2.91 -3.40
CA GLN A 124 -1.21 3.87 -4.49
C GLN A 124 -0.35 3.29 -5.62
N LEU A 125 0.09 2.03 -5.51
CA LEU A 125 0.97 1.43 -6.51
C LEU A 125 0.24 1.31 -7.84
N SER A 126 0.78 1.95 -8.87
CA SER A 126 0.21 1.99 -10.20
C SER A 126 0.99 1.10 -11.18
N VAL A 127 2.31 1.00 -11.00
CA VAL A 127 3.20 0.22 -11.87
C VAL A 127 3.98 -0.79 -11.03
N LEU A 128 3.80 -2.07 -11.34
CA LEU A 128 4.55 -3.17 -10.75
C LEU A 128 5.28 -3.96 -11.84
N ASN A 129 6.61 -3.95 -11.79
CA ASN A 129 7.45 -4.72 -12.70
C ASN A 129 8.14 -5.88 -11.96
N LEU A 130 7.72 -7.10 -12.26
CA LEU A 130 8.24 -8.37 -11.76
C LEU A 130 8.88 -9.21 -12.87
N SER A 131 9.14 -8.61 -14.04
CA SER A 131 9.66 -9.33 -15.21
C SER A 131 11.06 -9.90 -15.00
N CYS A 132 11.42 -10.90 -15.82
CA CYS A 132 12.75 -11.50 -15.82
C CYS A 132 13.17 -11.98 -14.42
N ASN A 133 12.28 -12.72 -13.77
CA ASN A 133 12.52 -13.36 -12.48
C ASN A 133 12.37 -14.88 -12.63
N ALA A 134 12.36 -15.61 -11.52
CA ALA A 134 12.23 -17.07 -11.49
C ALA A 134 10.86 -17.52 -10.93
N ILE A 135 9.81 -16.69 -11.03
CA ILE A 135 8.58 -16.89 -10.25
C ILE A 135 7.87 -18.17 -10.72
N THR A 136 7.73 -19.13 -9.79
CA THR A 136 6.97 -20.36 -9.97
C THR A 136 5.79 -20.44 -9.00
N GLN A 137 5.91 -19.79 -7.85
CA GLN A 137 4.89 -19.74 -6.79
C GLN A 137 4.42 -18.30 -6.59
N LEU A 138 3.18 -18.02 -6.97
CA LEU A 138 2.55 -16.72 -6.83
C LEU A 138 1.18 -16.92 -6.19
N ASP A 139 1.04 -16.45 -4.96
CA ASP A 139 -0.21 -16.55 -4.22
C ASP A 139 -1.33 -15.74 -4.90
N SER A 140 -2.54 -16.31 -4.99
CA SER A 140 -3.70 -15.67 -5.64
C SER A 140 -4.12 -14.35 -5.00
N ASP A 141 -3.77 -14.15 -3.73
CA ASP A 141 -4.10 -12.95 -2.98
C ASP A 141 -2.97 -11.92 -2.95
N ALA A 142 -1.79 -12.21 -3.52
CA ALA A 142 -0.59 -11.37 -3.49
C ALA A 142 -0.85 -9.91 -3.91
N PHE A 143 -1.74 -9.70 -4.87
CA PHE A 143 -2.05 -8.39 -5.44
C PHE A 143 -3.28 -7.72 -4.82
N THR A 144 -3.97 -8.34 -3.86
CA THR A 144 -5.29 -7.88 -3.36
C THR A 144 -5.26 -6.46 -2.76
N SER A 145 -4.12 -6.04 -2.21
CA SER A 145 -3.94 -4.70 -1.64
C SER A 145 -3.64 -3.61 -2.67
N LEU A 146 -3.42 -3.96 -3.93
CA LEU A 146 -2.98 -3.05 -4.98
C LEU A 146 -4.19 -2.39 -5.68
N GLU A 147 -4.93 -1.57 -4.92
CA GLU A 147 -6.20 -0.95 -5.34
C GLU A 147 -6.05 -0.02 -6.57
N SER A 148 -4.87 0.58 -6.76
CA SER A 148 -4.59 1.53 -7.85
C SER A 148 -3.74 0.95 -8.99
N LEU A 149 -3.52 -0.37 -9.02
CA LEU A 149 -2.62 -0.99 -10.00
C LEU A 149 -3.17 -0.84 -11.41
N MET A 150 -2.36 -0.31 -12.31
CA MET A 150 -2.71 -0.09 -13.72
C MET A 150 -1.84 -0.89 -14.68
N VAL A 151 -0.58 -1.12 -14.31
CA VAL A 151 0.41 -1.81 -15.15
C VAL A 151 1.06 -2.94 -14.35
N LEU A 152 0.91 -4.16 -14.85
CA LEU A 152 1.53 -5.36 -14.28
C LEU A 152 2.38 -6.06 -15.33
N ASN A 153 3.66 -6.24 -15.05
CA ASN A 153 4.59 -6.96 -15.92
C ASN A 153 5.10 -8.21 -15.21
N LEU A 154 4.72 -9.38 -15.73
CA LEU A 154 5.11 -10.71 -15.25
C LEU A 154 5.88 -11.50 -16.32
N GLN A 155 6.30 -10.85 -17.41
CA GLN A 155 6.95 -11.53 -18.52
C GLN A 155 8.27 -12.21 -18.10
N HIS A 156 8.67 -13.25 -18.83
CA HIS A 156 9.91 -13.98 -18.58
C HIS A 156 10.03 -14.45 -17.12
N ASN A 157 9.02 -15.21 -16.68
CA ASN A 157 8.99 -15.94 -15.42
C ASN A 157 8.66 -17.42 -15.72
N PHE A 158 8.36 -18.20 -14.67
CA PHE A 158 8.05 -19.63 -14.80
C PHE A 158 6.62 -19.95 -14.36
N LEU A 159 5.69 -19.00 -14.55
CA LEU A 159 4.29 -19.18 -14.20
C LEU A 159 3.62 -20.16 -15.17
N LYS A 160 2.95 -21.17 -14.59
CA LYS A 160 2.10 -22.10 -15.34
C LYS A 160 0.67 -21.59 -15.47
N PHE A 161 0.19 -20.89 -14.46
CA PHE A 161 -1.12 -20.25 -14.42
C PHE A 161 -1.03 -18.98 -13.56
N PHE A 162 -2.03 -18.13 -13.65
CA PHE A 162 -2.11 -16.91 -12.86
C PHE A 162 -3.56 -16.64 -12.49
N HIS A 163 -3.86 -16.68 -11.20
CA HIS A 163 -5.19 -16.36 -10.68
C HIS A 163 -5.35 -14.85 -10.54
N ILE A 164 -6.22 -14.28 -11.38
CA ILE A 164 -6.56 -12.86 -11.32
C ILE A 164 -7.97 -12.69 -10.79
N LYS A 165 -8.15 -11.76 -9.84
CA LYS A 165 -9.49 -11.38 -9.37
C LYS A 165 -10.19 -10.50 -10.41
N SER A 166 -11.47 -10.72 -10.64
CA SER A 166 -12.25 -9.94 -11.62
C SER A 166 -12.35 -8.43 -11.27
N SER A 167 -12.07 -8.05 -10.03
CA SER A 167 -12.05 -6.66 -9.57
C SER A 167 -10.82 -5.87 -10.01
N PHE A 168 -9.77 -6.52 -10.55
CA PHE A 168 -8.59 -5.82 -11.05
C PHE A 168 -8.90 -5.05 -12.33
N ILE A 169 -8.58 -3.76 -12.32
CA ILE A 169 -8.73 -2.85 -13.45
C ILE A 169 -7.34 -2.46 -13.95
N LEU A 170 -6.76 -3.31 -14.79
CA LEU A 170 -5.47 -3.03 -15.43
C LEU A 170 -5.68 -2.33 -16.77
N ILE A 171 -4.80 -1.37 -17.05
CA ILE A 171 -4.67 -0.75 -18.38
C ILE A 171 -3.73 -1.60 -19.23
N LYS A 172 -2.65 -2.12 -18.65
CA LYS A 172 -1.63 -2.89 -19.36
C LYS A 172 -1.20 -4.11 -18.58
N ILE A 173 -1.08 -5.25 -19.26
CA ILE A 173 -0.52 -6.48 -18.71
C ILE A 173 0.48 -7.10 -19.68
N VAL A 174 1.58 -7.62 -19.16
CA VAL A 174 2.62 -8.30 -19.95
C VAL A 174 2.90 -9.68 -19.37
N LEU A 175 2.65 -10.71 -20.16
CA LEU A 175 2.64 -12.12 -19.73
C LEU A 175 3.55 -13.04 -20.55
N ALA A 176 4.13 -12.52 -21.63
CA ALA A 176 4.94 -13.29 -22.58
C ALA A 176 6.15 -13.98 -21.90
N GLY A 177 6.60 -15.10 -22.47
CA GLY A 177 7.77 -15.82 -21.96
C GLY A 177 7.55 -16.56 -20.63
N ASN A 178 6.32 -16.95 -20.33
CA ASN A 178 5.99 -17.88 -19.25
C ASN A 178 5.51 -19.23 -19.82
N PRO A 179 5.78 -20.36 -19.13
CA PRO A 179 5.37 -21.70 -19.55
C PRO A 179 3.88 -21.99 -19.27
N TRP A 180 2.98 -21.23 -19.90
CA TRP A 180 1.54 -21.29 -19.63
C TRP A 180 0.95 -22.69 -19.87
N THR A 181 0.22 -23.20 -18.88
CA THR A 181 -0.53 -24.44 -18.90
C THR A 181 -2.00 -24.09 -19.17
N CYS A 182 -2.43 -24.22 -20.42
CA CYS A 182 -3.78 -23.92 -20.87
C CYS A 182 -4.75 -25.04 -20.49
N SER A 183 -5.03 -25.09 -19.19
CA SER A 183 -5.98 -25.98 -18.53
C SER A 183 -6.99 -25.14 -17.72
N CYS A 184 -7.77 -25.80 -16.87
CA CYS A 184 -8.78 -25.15 -16.05
C CYS A 184 -8.24 -24.08 -15.09
N GLU A 185 -7.00 -24.20 -14.63
CA GLU A 185 -6.38 -23.20 -13.75
C GLU A 185 -6.16 -21.84 -14.44
N LEU A 186 -6.04 -21.84 -15.78
CA LEU A 186 -5.85 -20.64 -16.59
C LEU A 186 -7.18 -20.03 -17.07
N LEU A 187 -8.30 -20.73 -16.88
CA LEU A 187 -9.60 -20.35 -17.45
C LEU A 187 -10.05 -18.97 -16.94
N ASP A 188 -9.88 -18.69 -15.65
CA ASP A 188 -10.26 -17.40 -15.06
C ASP A 188 -9.48 -16.23 -15.67
N LEU A 189 -8.17 -16.43 -15.91
CA LEU A 189 -7.33 -15.44 -16.58
C LEU A 189 -7.77 -15.23 -18.04
N GLN A 190 -8.04 -16.31 -18.77
CA GLN A 190 -8.50 -16.22 -20.15
C GLN A 190 -9.82 -15.45 -20.26
N LEU A 191 -10.79 -15.78 -19.40
CA LEU A 191 -12.08 -15.08 -19.35
C LEU A 191 -11.91 -13.60 -18.99
N TRP A 192 -11.05 -13.30 -18.01
CA TRP A 192 -10.76 -11.92 -17.63
C TRP A 192 -10.08 -11.13 -18.77
N LEU A 193 -9.11 -11.72 -19.48
CA LEU A 193 -8.44 -11.09 -20.63
C LEU A 193 -9.41 -10.80 -21.78
N ASN A 194 -10.40 -11.67 -21.99
CA ASN A 194 -11.37 -11.52 -23.08
C ASN A 194 -12.52 -10.55 -22.72
N ALA A 195 -12.84 -10.39 -21.44
CA ALA A 195 -13.91 -9.51 -20.96
C ALA A 195 -13.44 -8.10 -20.59
N SER A 196 -12.16 -7.91 -20.29
CA SER A 196 -11.60 -6.63 -19.85
C SER A 196 -11.05 -5.80 -21.03
N ASN A 197 -10.89 -4.49 -20.80
CA ASN A 197 -10.26 -3.56 -21.75
C ASN A 197 -8.73 -3.48 -21.59
N VAL A 198 -8.11 -4.50 -20.97
CA VAL A 198 -6.66 -4.50 -20.73
C VAL A 198 -5.90 -4.65 -22.04
N THR A 199 -4.84 -3.87 -22.20
CA THR A 199 -3.91 -4.04 -23.32
C THR A 199 -2.90 -5.11 -22.96
N MET A 200 -2.89 -6.23 -23.71
CA MET A 200 -1.89 -7.28 -23.56
C MET A 200 -0.71 -7.01 -24.50
N GLU A 201 0.46 -6.74 -23.94
CA GLU A 201 1.68 -6.53 -24.72
C GLU A 201 2.29 -7.87 -25.14
N ASN A 202 2.81 -7.93 -26.37
CA ASN A 202 3.35 -9.16 -26.97
C ASN A 202 2.33 -10.31 -26.99
N GLU A 203 1.07 -10.02 -27.36
CA GLU A 203 -0.01 -11.01 -27.40
C GLU A 203 0.35 -12.24 -28.25
N ASN A 204 0.97 -12.03 -29.40
CA ASN A 204 1.39 -13.12 -30.30
C ASN A 204 2.46 -14.04 -29.69
N ASN A 205 3.21 -13.57 -28.69
CA ASN A 205 4.26 -14.34 -28.01
C ASN A 205 3.78 -14.93 -26.67
N THR A 206 2.54 -14.66 -26.27
CA THR A 206 1.96 -15.17 -25.03
C THR A 206 1.14 -16.42 -25.36
N VAL A 207 1.84 -17.55 -25.42
CA VAL A 207 1.30 -18.81 -25.92
C VAL A 207 1.29 -19.90 -24.86
N CYS A 208 0.41 -20.89 -25.04
CA CYS A 208 0.41 -22.11 -24.26
C CYS A 208 1.67 -22.93 -24.54
N THR A 209 2.24 -23.50 -23.48
CA THR A 209 3.30 -24.51 -23.52
C THR A 209 2.73 -25.91 -23.28
N PHE A 210 1.68 -26.02 -22.47
CA PHE A 210 0.98 -27.27 -22.19
C PHE A 210 -0.55 -27.08 -22.32
N PRO A 211 -1.33 -28.09 -22.75
CA PRO A 211 -0.89 -29.39 -23.28
C PRO A 211 -0.18 -29.25 -24.64
N ASN A 212 0.63 -30.25 -25.02
CA ASN A 212 1.41 -30.23 -26.28
C ASN A 212 0.52 -30.02 -27.53
N THR A 213 -0.76 -30.40 -27.47
CA THR A 213 -1.74 -30.18 -28.54
C THR A 213 -2.08 -28.70 -28.74
N MET A 214 -1.89 -27.88 -27.72
CA MET A 214 -2.13 -26.43 -27.73
C MET A 214 -0.81 -25.64 -27.70
N GLU A 215 0.33 -26.29 -27.88
CA GLU A 215 1.61 -25.59 -27.94
C GLU A 215 1.56 -24.51 -29.03
N LYS A 216 2.02 -23.29 -28.72
CA LYS A 216 2.03 -22.11 -29.61
C LYS A 216 0.67 -21.46 -29.89
N PHE A 217 -0.43 -21.97 -29.35
CA PHE A 217 -1.70 -21.23 -29.38
C PHE A 217 -1.70 -20.10 -28.37
N SER A 218 -2.25 -18.94 -28.73
CA SER A 218 -2.40 -17.81 -27.80
C SER A 218 -3.27 -18.21 -26.62
N ILE A 219 -2.88 -17.80 -25.41
CA ILE A 219 -3.65 -18.09 -24.19
C ILE A 219 -5.07 -17.51 -24.22
N LYS A 220 -5.33 -16.46 -25.04
CA LYS A 220 -6.67 -15.87 -25.21
C LYS A 220 -7.59 -16.71 -26.10
N MET A 221 -7.01 -17.48 -27.02
CA MET A 221 -7.73 -18.26 -28.04
C MET A 221 -7.71 -19.77 -27.78
N ALA A 222 -6.93 -20.24 -26.80
CA ALA A 222 -6.85 -21.64 -26.44
C ALA A 222 -8.23 -22.21 -26.08
N ALA A 223 -8.60 -23.33 -26.68
CA ALA A 223 -9.93 -23.93 -26.51
C ALA A 223 -10.05 -24.71 -25.19
N ILE A 224 -10.03 -23.99 -24.06
CA ILE A 224 -10.19 -24.56 -22.71
C ILE A 224 -11.68 -24.88 -22.51
N GLN A 225 -12.03 -26.16 -22.35
CA GLN A 225 -13.42 -26.58 -22.18
C GLN A 225 -13.85 -26.44 -20.71
N PRO A 226 -14.87 -25.63 -20.39
CA PRO A 226 -15.36 -25.50 -19.00
C PRO A 226 -15.96 -26.79 -18.44
N ALA A 227 -16.36 -27.72 -19.31
CA ALA A 227 -16.89 -29.03 -18.93
C ALA A 227 -15.83 -29.91 -18.24
N ASP A 228 -14.56 -29.78 -18.66
CA ASP A 228 -13.44 -30.53 -18.09
C ASP A 228 -13.02 -29.98 -16.71
N CYS A 229 -13.44 -28.76 -16.38
CA CYS A 229 -13.13 -28.07 -15.13
C CYS A 229 -14.05 -28.47 -13.96
N LYS A 230 -14.93 -29.45 -14.16
CA LYS A 230 -15.85 -29.97 -13.15
C LYS A 230 -15.33 -31.22 -12.46
N THR A 231 -14.15 -31.18 -11.85
CA THR A 231 -13.79 -32.18 -10.82
C THR A 231 -12.61 -31.70 -9.97
N GLU A 232 -12.87 -31.07 -8.82
CA GLU A 232 -12.02 -31.05 -7.60
C GLU A 232 -12.59 -30.19 -6.45
N ARG A 233 -13.92 -30.19 -6.25
CA ARG A 233 -14.53 -29.72 -4.99
C ARG A 233 -15.18 -30.85 -4.17
N ALA A 234 -14.95 -32.11 -4.56
CA ALA A 234 -15.65 -33.28 -4.01
C ALA A 234 -14.74 -34.30 -3.31
N SER A 235 -13.47 -33.99 -3.03
CA SER A 235 -12.53 -34.90 -2.36
C SER A 235 -12.16 -34.51 -0.92
N LEU A 236 -12.82 -33.50 -0.32
CA LEU A 236 -12.67 -33.18 1.10
C LEU A 236 -14.00 -33.07 1.88
N GLU A 237 -15.04 -33.77 1.42
CA GLU A 237 -16.27 -33.98 2.20
C GLU A 237 -16.72 -35.43 2.02
N ASN A 238 -15.94 -36.40 2.50
CA ASN A 238 -16.43 -37.78 2.65
C ASN A 238 -15.68 -38.51 3.77
N THR A 239 -15.80 -37.97 4.98
CA THR A 239 -15.80 -38.79 6.19
C THR A 239 -16.69 -38.10 7.21
N VAL A 240 -17.98 -38.37 7.15
CA VAL A 240 -18.90 -38.69 8.26
C VAL A 240 -20.31 -38.80 7.66
N THR A 241 -20.89 -39.99 7.74
CA THR A 241 -22.35 -40.21 7.64
C THR A 241 -22.83 -40.75 9.00
N PRO A 242 -24.14 -40.89 9.27
CA PRO A 242 -25.18 -39.85 9.21
C PRO A 242 -26.06 -39.86 10.48
N ALA A 243 -26.53 -38.72 11.00
CA ALA A 243 -27.79 -38.67 11.78
C ALA A 243 -28.22 -37.23 12.10
N ILE A 244 -29.54 -37.08 12.25
CA ILE A 244 -30.30 -35.93 12.78
C ILE A 244 -30.69 -34.87 11.74
N LYS A 245 -31.82 -35.19 11.12
CA LYS A 245 -32.73 -34.29 10.41
C LYS A 245 -33.45 -33.41 11.46
N LEU A 246 -33.11 -32.13 11.57
CA LEU A 246 -33.94 -31.17 12.32
C LEU A 246 -34.59 -30.17 11.36
N LYS A 247 -35.91 -30.30 11.23
CA LYS A 247 -36.83 -29.36 10.59
C LYS A 247 -36.92 -28.11 11.47
N SER A 248 -36.79 -26.92 10.88
CA SER A 248 -37.35 -25.71 11.46
C SER A 248 -38.09 -24.93 10.38
N SER A 249 -39.27 -24.45 10.77
CA SER A 249 -40.33 -23.87 9.96
C SER A 249 -40.53 -22.39 10.30
N ALA A 250 -41.13 -21.68 9.33
CA ALA A 250 -41.83 -20.39 9.44
C ALA A 250 -40.93 -19.14 9.40
N LEU A 251 -41.22 -18.07 8.64
CA LEU A 251 -42.50 -17.49 8.25
C LEU A 251 -42.46 -16.89 6.83
N LEU A 252 -43.32 -17.39 5.94
CA LEU A 252 -43.90 -16.65 4.83
C LEU A 252 -45.42 -16.81 5.02
N ARG A 253 -46.13 -15.71 5.31
CA ARG A 253 -47.60 -15.72 5.42
C ARG A 253 -48.22 -15.32 4.10
N ASP A 254 -49.08 -16.22 3.63
CA ASP A 254 -50.05 -16.10 2.55
C ASP A 254 -51.05 -14.95 2.76
N LEU A 255 -51.48 -14.38 1.63
CA LEU A 255 -52.82 -13.83 1.46
C LEU A 255 -53.74 -14.96 1.02
N THR A 256 -54.78 -15.25 1.80
CA THR A 256 -55.98 -15.92 1.30
C THR A 256 -57.21 -15.11 1.66
N THR A 257 -58.01 -14.86 0.63
CA THR A 257 -59.41 -14.42 0.67
C THR A 257 -60.28 -15.40 1.45
N ASP A 258 -61.15 -14.91 2.31
CA ASP A 258 -62.41 -15.59 2.59
C ASP A 258 -63.55 -14.60 2.88
N ASN A 259 -64.73 -14.98 2.42
CA ASN A 259 -65.99 -14.25 2.43
C ASN A 259 -66.84 -14.75 3.61
N THR A 260 -67.32 -13.87 4.50
CA THR A 260 -68.69 -14.03 5.06
C THR A 260 -69.24 -12.74 5.66
N THR A 261 -70.54 -12.58 5.41
CA THR A 261 -71.54 -11.55 5.67
C THR A 261 -71.73 -11.07 7.13
N GLY A 262 -72.09 -9.80 7.31
CA GLY A 262 -72.87 -9.35 8.49
C GLY A 262 -72.71 -7.90 8.96
N ASN A 263 -73.43 -6.99 8.30
CA ASN A 263 -74.06 -5.72 8.76
C ASN A 263 -73.44 -4.76 9.81
N ASN A 264 -73.64 -3.48 9.45
CA ASN A 264 -73.84 -2.25 10.26
C ASN A 264 -72.63 -1.49 10.80
N GLY A 265 -72.45 -0.27 10.28
CA GLY A 265 -71.83 0.81 11.05
C GLY A 265 -71.03 1.83 10.24
N THR A 266 -71.73 2.85 9.74
CA THR A 266 -71.27 4.25 9.59
C THR A 266 -69.94 4.54 8.87
N ARG A 267 -70.12 4.89 7.59
CA ARG A 267 -69.37 5.85 6.77
C ARG A 267 -68.59 6.91 7.59
N ALA A 268 -67.26 6.84 7.54
CA ALA A 268 -66.37 7.98 7.75
C ALA A 268 -65.50 8.11 6.49
N GLU A 269 -65.65 9.23 5.81
CA GLU A 269 -64.95 9.56 4.57
C GLU A 269 -63.46 9.76 4.84
N LEU A 270 -62.64 9.11 4.02
CA LEU A 270 -61.19 9.27 3.95
C LEU A 270 -60.86 10.58 3.22
N PRO A 271 -60.11 11.54 3.79
CA PRO A 271 -59.52 12.60 2.99
C PRO A 271 -58.23 12.11 2.31
N LEU A 272 -58.22 12.27 0.99
CA LEU A 272 -57.13 11.94 0.08
C LEU A 272 -55.88 12.82 0.27
N LEU A 273 -54.73 12.14 0.19
CA LEU A 273 -53.42 12.56 -0.31
C LEU A 273 -52.84 13.92 0.11
N GLY A 274 -51.92 13.85 1.08
CA GLY A 274 -50.99 14.91 1.46
C GLY A 274 -49.95 15.23 0.37
N LYS A 275 -49.49 16.49 0.42
CA LYS A 275 -48.80 17.23 -0.64
C LYS A 275 -47.34 16.77 -0.86
N SER A 276 -47.12 15.98 -1.92
CA SER A 276 -45.78 15.52 -2.37
C SER A 276 -44.84 16.64 -2.85
N TRP A 277 -45.33 17.85 -3.12
CA TRP A 277 -44.50 18.97 -3.60
C TRP A 277 -43.75 19.70 -2.47
N ILE A 278 -44.24 19.64 -1.23
CA ILE A 278 -43.59 20.31 -0.09
C ILE A 278 -42.28 19.61 0.27
N PHE A 279 -42.25 18.28 0.19
CA PHE A 279 -41.04 17.50 0.41
C PHE A 279 -39.98 17.81 -0.66
N LEU A 280 -40.39 17.89 -1.92
CA LEU A 280 -39.50 18.18 -3.05
C LEU A 280 -38.94 19.61 -2.98
N ALA A 281 -39.78 20.59 -2.60
CA ALA A 281 -39.34 21.96 -2.34
C ALA A 281 -38.39 22.04 -1.13
N GLY A 282 -38.63 21.24 -0.09
CA GLY A 282 -37.75 21.14 1.08
C GLY A 282 -36.36 20.58 0.74
N VAL A 283 -36.31 19.51 -0.05
CA VAL A 283 -35.04 18.93 -0.51
C VAL A 283 -34.27 19.93 -1.39
N LEU A 284 -34.95 20.62 -2.30
CA LEU A 284 -34.31 21.63 -3.14
C LEU A 284 -33.77 22.81 -2.32
N GLY A 285 -34.53 23.28 -1.31
CA GLY A 285 -34.09 24.32 -0.39
C GLY A 285 -32.86 23.91 0.44
N PHE A 286 -32.82 22.66 0.90
CA PHE A 286 -31.68 22.13 1.66
C PHE A 286 -30.41 22.05 0.79
N VAL A 287 -30.52 21.58 -0.46
CA VAL A 287 -29.39 21.54 -1.39
C VAL A 287 -28.90 22.95 -1.73
N LEU A 288 -29.79 23.91 -1.96
CA LEU A 288 -29.41 25.30 -2.23
C LEU A 288 -28.76 25.99 -1.01
N SER A 289 -29.23 25.68 0.20
CA SER A 289 -28.66 26.22 1.44
C SER A 289 -27.26 25.66 1.72
N THR A 290 -27.07 24.34 1.55
CA THR A 290 -25.77 23.69 1.77
C THR A 290 -24.73 24.12 0.74
N THR A 291 -25.13 24.29 -0.54
CA THR A 291 -24.24 24.79 -1.58
C THR A 291 -23.83 26.24 -1.35
N LEU A 292 -24.74 27.11 -0.86
CA LEU A 292 -24.41 28.48 -0.49
C LEU A 292 -23.45 28.54 0.71
N LEU A 293 -23.64 27.68 1.72
CA LEU A 293 -22.74 27.58 2.89
C LEU A 293 -21.32 27.14 2.49
N ILE A 294 -21.20 26.15 1.59
CA ILE A 294 -19.91 25.72 1.08
C ILE A 294 -19.24 26.85 0.29
N PHE A 295 -20.01 27.55 -0.55
CA PHE A 295 -19.50 28.67 -1.32
C PHE A 295 -19.01 29.84 -0.44
N THR A 296 -19.76 30.22 0.59
CA THR A 296 -19.34 31.28 1.53
C THR A 296 -18.13 30.85 2.37
N ALA A 297 -18.03 29.57 2.75
CA ALA A 297 -16.87 29.02 3.45
C ALA A 297 -15.58 29.08 2.59
N ILE A 298 -15.68 28.82 1.28
CA ILE A 298 -14.55 28.84 0.34
C ILE A 298 -14.18 30.28 -0.08
N LYS A 299 -15.15 31.16 -0.32
CA LYS A 299 -14.90 32.52 -0.85
C LYS A 299 -14.62 33.59 0.21
N CYS A 300 -14.97 33.39 1.48
CA CYS A 300 -14.65 34.31 2.57
C CYS A 300 -13.69 33.65 3.57
N PRO A 301 -12.37 33.89 3.53
CA PRO A 301 -11.41 33.30 4.48
C PRO A 301 -11.40 34.01 5.85
N THR A 302 -12.24 35.02 6.07
CA THR A 302 -12.21 35.88 7.27
C THR A 302 -12.77 35.22 8.52
N TRP A 303 -13.68 34.26 8.41
CA TRP A 303 -14.23 33.55 9.59
C TRP A 303 -13.21 32.60 10.23
N TYR A 304 -12.29 32.03 9.45
CA TYR A 304 -11.16 31.21 9.96
C TYR A 304 -10.21 32.02 10.85
N ARG A 305 -10.04 33.32 10.55
CA ARG A 305 -9.25 34.25 11.40
C ARG A 305 -9.91 34.51 12.76
N TYR A 306 -11.25 34.53 12.83
CA TYR A 306 -11.99 34.66 14.09
C TYR A 306 -11.96 33.36 14.91
N LEU A 307 -11.99 32.21 14.23
CA LEU A 307 -11.96 30.89 14.88
C LEU A 307 -10.59 30.59 15.51
N ILE A 308 -9.49 30.99 14.86
CA ILE A 308 -8.13 30.88 15.42
C ILE A 308 -7.86 31.93 16.51
N SER A 309 -8.52 33.10 16.49
CA SER A 309 -8.32 34.08 17.56
C SER A 309 -9.03 33.71 18.87
N TYR A 310 -9.88 32.68 18.87
CA TYR A 310 -10.66 32.27 20.05
C TYR A 310 -9.96 31.22 20.93
N SER A 311 -8.82 30.67 20.49
CA SER A 311 -8.06 29.69 21.28
C SER A 311 -6.71 30.26 21.74
N HIS A 312 -6.73 31.27 22.62
CA HIS A 312 -5.67 31.51 23.61
C HIS A 312 -6.16 32.53 24.66
N ARG A 313 -7.07 32.09 25.54
CA ARG A 313 -7.13 32.62 26.90
C ARG A 313 -6.61 31.51 27.81
N ARG A 314 -5.28 31.33 27.77
CA ARG A 314 -4.54 30.53 28.75
C ARG A 314 -4.75 31.24 30.09
N LEU A 315 -5.28 30.53 31.07
CA LEU A 315 -5.35 31.00 32.46
C LEU A 315 -3.91 31.31 32.90
N GLU A 316 -3.65 32.55 33.31
CA GLU A 316 -2.48 32.87 34.12
C GLU A 316 -2.70 32.19 35.47
N GLU A 317 -2.03 31.07 35.69
CA GLU A 317 -1.74 30.60 37.04
C GLU A 317 -0.62 31.49 37.58
N ASN A 318 -1.01 32.33 38.54
CA ASN A 318 -0.11 33.12 39.35
C ASN A 318 0.48 32.21 40.44
N ASP A 319 1.54 31.48 40.09
CA ASP A 319 2.33 30.75 41.08
C ASP A 319 3.53 31.59 41.53
N SER A 320 3.67 31.61 42.85
CA SER A 320 4.44 32.58 43.62
C SER A 320 5.94 32.34 43.50
N GLU A 321 6.70 33.44 43.47
CA GLU A 321 8.16 33.43 43.64
C GLU A 321 8.56 32.58 44.86
N MET A 322 9.42 31.59 44.65
CA MET A 322 10.22 31.00 45.71
C MET A 322 11.65 30.80 45.22
N PHE A 323 12.54 31.39 46.03
CA PHE A 323 14.00 31.44 45.97
C PHE A 323 14.71 30.08 45.81
N GLU A 324 16.03 30.20 45.56
CA GLU A 324 17.13 29.21 45.67
C GLU A 324 17.45 28.48 44.36
N GLN A 325 18.69 28.34 43.88
CA GLN A 325 19.98 28.92 44.25
C GLN A 325 20.92 28.60 43.07
N GLU A 326 21.67 29.60 42.62
CA GLU A 326 22.62 29.51 41.51
C GLU A 326 23.87 28.74 41.96
N PHE A 327 24.08 27.53 41.44
CA PHE A 327 25.35 26.80 41.62
C PHE A 327 26.29 27.10 40.45
N SER A 328 27.11 28.13 40.64
CA SER A 328 28.28 28.42 39.82
C SER A 328 29.40 27.42 40.17
N ALA A 329 29.80 26.59 39.21
CA ALA A 329 31.03 25.81 39.30
C ALA A 329 32.21 26.70 38.89
N ASP A 330 32.90 27.21 39.89
CA ASP A 330 34.11 28.01 39.77
C ASP A 330 35.29 27.07 39.45
N VAL A 331 35.82 27.15 38.22
CA VAL A 331 37.08 26.51 37.82
C VAL A 331 38.19 27.53 38.04
N SER A 332 38.87 27.40 39.17
CA SER A 332 40.05 28.20 39.50
C SER A 332 41.35 27.47 39.12
N SER A 333 42.10 28.12 38.22
CA SER A 333 43.55 28.33 38.25
C SER A 333 44.49 27.15 38.54
N PHE A 334 45.20 26.70 37.50
CA PHE A 334 46.58 26.22 37.62
C PHE A 334 47.56 27.33 37.18
N PRO A 335 48.75 27.46 37.81
CA PRO A 335 49.68 28.54 37.54
C PRO A 335 50.59 28.25 36.34
N THR A 336 50.90 29.33 35.62
CA THR A 336 51.96 29.43 34.61
C THR A 336 53.33 29.45 35.30
N GLU A 337 54.25 28.58 34.87
CA GLU A 337 55.68 28.72 35.12
C GLU A 337 56.43 28.70 33.78
N SER A 338 57.44 29.56 33.69
CA SER A 338 58.18 29.95 32.49
C SER A 338 59.65 29.52 32.57
N GLY A 339 60.25 29.10 31.44
CA GLY A 339 61.71 28.98 31.26
C GLY A 339 62.09 27.88 30.27
N THR A 340 62.19 28.19 28.97
CA THR A 340 63.43 28.42 28.18
C THR A 340 64.24 27.17 27.80
N ASN A 341 64.25 26.93 26.48
CA ASN A 341 65.36 26.57 25.59
C ASN A 341 65.71 25.09 25.29
N ASP A 342 65.74 24.87 23.97
CA ASP A 342 66.66 24.08 23.13
C ASP A 342 66.33 22.63 22.71
N GLU A 343 66.05 22.55 21.40
CA GLU A 343 66.38 21.55 20.37
C GLU A 343 65.93 20.07 20.47
N ASP A 344 65.06 19.72 19.51
CA ASP A 344 64.87 18.39 18.88
C ASP A 344 66.19 17.87 18.23
N PRO A 345 66.38 16.57 17.87
CA PRO A 345 65.32 15.65 17.40
C PRO A 345 65.46 14.12 17.67
N ILE A 346 64.34 13.41 17.39
CA ILE A 346 64.19 12.01 16.90
C ILE A 346 64.49 10.83 17.86
N GLU A 347 63.46 10.08 18.28
CA GLU A 347 63.19 8.67 17.88
C GLU A 347 61.87 8.10 18.49
N THR A 348 60.95 7.74 17.59
CA THR A 348 59.96 6.64 17.62
C THR A 348 59.33 6.12 18.95
N LEU A 349 58.06 6.50 19.10
CA LEU A 349 56.85 5.71 19.45
C LEU A 349 57.02 4.21 19.83
N GLU A 350 56.68 3.83 21.07
CA GLU A 350 55.82 2.66 21.32
C GLU A 350 55.11 2.69 22.70
N GLU A 351 53.78 2.68 22.59
CA GLU A 351 52.68 2.26 23.45
C GLU A 351 52.97 1.73 24.88
N ILE A 352 52.42 2.43 25.89
CA ILE A 352 52.37 1.98 27.29
C ILE A 352 51.16 1.07 27.47
N HIS A 353 51.43 -0.15 27.93
CA HIS A 353 50.47 -1.14 28.40
C HIS A 353 49.48 -0.56 29.42
N ALA A 354 48.20 -0.63 29.09
CA ALA A 354 47.11 -0.48 30.05
C ALA A 354 46.99 -1.75 30.90
N PHE A 355 47.09 -1.56 32.22
CA PHE A 355 46.59 -2.47 33.24
C PHE A 355 45.06 -2.49 33.20
N ALA A 356 44.47 -3.69 33.12
CA ALA A 356 43.10 -3.95 33.55
C ALA A 356 43.10 -5.21 34.46
N PRO A 357 42.34 -5.22 35.56
CA PRO A 357 42.50 -6.19 36.64
C PRO A 357 41.58 -7.43 36.53
N GLU A 358 42.09 -8.50 37.14
CA GLU A 358 41.45 -9.57 37.94
C GLU A 358 40.23 -10.35 37.41
N GLU A 359 40.49 -11.65 37.27
CA GLU A 359 39.55 -12.77 37.33
C GLU A 359 38.76 -12.77 38.65
N ASP A 360 37.50 -13.23 38.59
CA ASP A 360 36.93 -14.21 39.53
C ASP A 360 35.48 -14.55 39.13
N GLY A 361 35.14 -15.85 39.06
CA GLY A 361 33.73 -16.27 39.01
C GLY A 361 33.40 -17.54 38.23
N PHE A 362 34.12 -18.62 38.47
CA PHE A 362 33.83 -19.99 38.04
C PHE A 362 32.55 -20.53 38.71
N ILE A 363 31.59 -21.10 37.95
CA ILE A 363 30.79 -22.28 38.36
C ILE A 363 30.54 -23.14 37.11
N GLU A 364 31.26 -24.26 37.04
CA GLU A 364 30.92 -25.44 36.24
C GLU A 364 29.72 -26.16 36.88
N ASP A 365 28.81 -26.70 36.07
CA ASP A 365 28.10 -27.91 36.43
C ASP A 365 28.14 -28.92 35.28
N LYS A 366 28.65 -30.10 35.62
CA LYS A 366 28.97 -31.24 34.77
C LYS A 366 28.31 -32.48 35.37
N TYR A 367 27.40 -33.12 34.63
CA TYR A 367 26.97 -34.52 34.79
C TYR A 367 26.45 -34.96 33.40
N ILE A 368 27.20 -35.70 32.56
CA ILE A 368 27.54 -37.14 32.51
C ILE A 368 26.34 -38.10 32.31
N ASP A 369 26.33 -38.65 31.08
CA ASP A 369 26.01 -40.00 30.55
C ASP A 369 24.68 -40.72 30.87
N SER A 370 23.99 -41.20 29.83
CA SER A 370 24.26 -42.53 29.23
C SER A 370 23.12 -43.01 28.29
N TYR A 371 23.54 -43.56 27.15
CA TYR A 371 22.98 -44.60 26.27
C TYR A 371 21.52 -45.06 26.40
N VAL A 372 20.83 -45.25 25.27
CA VAL A 372 20.39 -46.58 24.75
C VAL A 372 20.00 -46.44 23.26
N THR A 373 20.65 -47.26 22.42
CA THR A 373 20.23 -47.70 21.08
C THR A 373 19.09 -48.70 21.16
N GLU A 374 18.12 -48.69 20.24
CA GLU A 374 17.62 -49.89 19.54
C GLU A 374 16.60 -49.54 18.43
N GLU A 375 16.86 -50.14 17.26
CA GLU A 375 16.01 -50.52 16.10
C GLU A 375 14.99 -49.57 15.45
#